data_AF-A0A9P9BPS2-F1
#
_entry.id   AF-A0A9P9BPS2-F1
#
_cell.length_a   1.000
_cell.length_b   1.000
_cell.length_c   1.000
_cell.angle_alpha   90.00
_cell.angle_beta   90.00
_cell.angle_gamma   90.00
#
_symmetry.space_group_name_H-M   'P 1'
#
loop_
_entity.id
_entity.type
_entity.pdbx_description
1 polymer ?
#
loop_
_entity_poly.entity_id
_entity_poly.type
_entity_poly.pdbx_seq_one_letter_code
_entity_poly.pdbx_strand_id
1 'polypeptide(L)'
;MARAALLVGLLSVPLGYIATTYGPGIARGVTVLGITRTPVAGVYESVVTLEETGVCEDLAYHADSGLIFTACEQSLESRLSWFPPLVHFDTAGVDKSEGALFVIDPKTRTAERVNIVHYKGPFITHGIDVVTDTEWDKDDGSSAVYIIAINHLPNPHYLSALAKGASTAGIPKARSQIEVLHYIIGSSIARHMRSVWDPAVVTPNDVVAVGGSPNELLVTNDHFHREGRLRSVEELWFGAAWTSTVYLRTVPGKEVGGVTASVATEKLHNNNGIGHGRPGTSEIAITSCASGRLRLGNVVKASSSSSSSSSSAKVVNFTEVVEFDSVIDNPSYFSDPYGDLSGWILPGLSRAVDLKKTFGDPAGVDPSIVWYARKDTRTGEWVKKVLFEDDGSRIRSASGAVLVAIDPKEEGGKRKGWLYVTGFVSSHVIVVKVDL
;
A
#
# COMPACT_ATOMS: atom_id res chain seq x y z
N MET A 1 57.22 9.19 13.90
CA MET A 1 56.24 8.27 14.52
C MET A 1 55.15 8.99 15.32
N ALA A 2 55.46 9.89 16.27
CA ALA A 2 54.44 10.59 17.09
C ALA A 2 53.39 11.40 16.28
N ARG A 3 53.79 12.08 15.20
CA ARG A 3 52.86 12.83 14.33
C ARG A 3 51.87 11.94 13.56
N ALA A 4 52.30 10.73 13.19
CA ALA A 4 51.44 9.76 12.51
C ALA A 4 50.41 9.16 13.48
N ALA A 5 50.82 8.85 14.72
CA ALA A 5 49.91 8.37 15.75
C ALA A 5 48.86 9.43 16.15
N LEU A 6 49.25 10.71 16.21
CA LEU A 6 48.32 11.81 16.48
C LEU A 6 47.31 11.99 15.34
N LEU A 7 47.74 11.88 14.08
CA LEU A 7 46.86 11.97 12.91
C LEU A 7 45.87 10.80 12.84
N VAL A 8 46.35 9.59 13.14
CA VAL A 8 45.50 8.38 13.21
C VAL A 8 44.47 8.50 14.33
N GLY A 9 44.86 9.02 15.51
CA GLY A 9 43.92 9.30 16.60
C GLY A 9 42.90 10.41 16.29
N LEU A 10 43.32 11.44 15.56
CA LEU A 10 42.44 12.55 15.14
C LEU A 10 41.42 12.13 14.08
N LEU A 11 41.73 11.16 13.23
CA LEU A 11 40.82 10.64 12.20
C LEU A 11 39.96 9.47 12.72
N SER A 12 40.45 8.67 13.66
CA SER A 12 39.72 7.51 14.18
C SER A 12 38.48 7.90 14.99
N VAL A 13 38.50 9.02 15.71
CA VAL A 13 37.35 9.48 16.51
C VAL A 13 36.19 9.95 15.61
N PRO A 14 36.38 10.84 14.61
CA PRO A 14 35.31 11.20 13.67
C PRO A 14 34.83 10.02 12.84
N LEU A 15 35.73 9.15 12.37
CA LEU A 15 35.34 7.95 11.60
C LEU A 15 34.56 6.95 12.47
N GLY A 16 34.98 6.75 13.71
CA GLY A 16 34.26 5.94 14.69
C GLY A 16 32.87 6.51 15.00
N TYR A 17 32.75 7.83 15.17
CA TYR A 17 31.46 8.50 15.34
C TYR A 17 30.55 8.34 14.11
N ILE A 18 31.08 8.51 12.90
CA ILE A 18 30.32 8.33 11.66
C ILE A 18 29.86 6.87 11.53
N ALA A 19 30.77 5.92 11.74
CA ALA A 19 30.48 4.49 11.63
C ALA A 19 29.44 4.04 12.67
N THR A 20 29.49 4.53 13.90
CA THR A 20 28.53 4.16 14.94
C THR A 20 27.19 4.87 14.79
N THR A 21 27.18 6.13 14.32
CA THR A 21 25.95 6.92 14.20
C THR A 21 25.18 6.60 12.92
N TYR A 22 25.87 6.50 11.79
CA TYR A 22 25.25 6.32 10.47
C TYR A 22 25.40 4.91 9.92
N GLY A 23 26.41 4.15 10.35
CA GLY A 23 26.68 2.80 9.87
C GLY A 23 25.49 1.83 10.02
N PRO A 24 24.78 1.78 11.17
CA PRO A 24 23.61 0.91 11.30
C PRO A 24 22.49 1.23 10.30
N GLY A 25 22.20 2.52 10.07
CA GLY A 25 21.20 2.94 9.09
C GLY A 25 21.60 2.61 7.66
N ILE A 26 22.89 2.78 7.32
CA ILE A 26 23.43 2.40 6.01
C ILE A 26 23.35 0.88 5.82
N ALA A 27 23.80 0.09 6.79
CA ALA A 27 23.75 -1.37 6.73
C ALA A 27 22.31 -1.87 6.56
N ARG A 28 21.36 -1.27 7.29
CA ARG A 28 19.94 -1.55 7.15
C ARG A 28 19.42 -1.22 5.75
N GLY A 29 19.79 -0.05 5.21
CA GLY A 29 19.43 0.34 3.83
C GLY A 29 19.99 -0.64 2.79
N VAL A 30 21.25 -1.08 2.93
CA VAL A 30 21.87 -2.08 2.04
C VAL A 30 21.08 -3.39 2.04
N THR A 31 20.66 -3.86 3.22
CA THR A 31 19.84 -5.08 3.37
C THR A 31 18.45 -4.91 2.77
N VAL A 32 17.70 -3.89 3.21
CA VAL A 32 16.30 -3.65 2.82
C VAL A 32 16.15 -3.37 1.33
N LEU A 33 17.08 -2.61 0.74
CA LEU A 33 17.09 -2.36 -0.71
C LEU A 33 17.55 -3.56 -1.54
N GLY A 34 17.97 -4.65 -0.87
CA GLY A 34 18.36 -5.90 -1.53
C GLY A 34 19.65 -5.80 -2.34
N ILE A 35 20.55 -4.88 -2.00
CA ILE A 35 21.77 -4.61 -2.81
C ILE A 35 22.59 -5.89 -3.02
N THR A 36 22.73 -6.69 -1.97
CA THR A 36 23.49 -7.95 -1.96
C THR A 36 22.63 -9.19 -2.24
N ARG A 37 21.31 -9.04 -2.41
CA ARG A 37 20.42 -10.19 -2.63
C ARG A 37 20.50 -10.66 -4.07
N THR A 38 20.49 -11.97 -4.28
CA THR A 38 20.36 -12.58 -5.61
C THR A 38 18.92 -13.04 -5.80
N PRO A 39 18.20 -12.59 -6.84
CA PRO A 39 16.84 -13.04 -7.11
C PRO A 39 16.80 -14.54 -7.39
N VAL A 40 15.72 -15.20 -6.99
CA VAL A 40 15.52 -16.62 -7.20
C VAL A 40 14.24 -16.81 -8.00
N ALA A 41 14.31 -17.59 -9.08
CA ALA A 41 13.12 -18.05 -9.77
C ALA A 41 12.37 -19.03 -8.86
N GLY A 42 11.21 -18.62 -8.34
CA GLY A 42 10.41 -19.46 -7.46
C GLY A 42 10.01 -20.78 -8.14
N VAL A 43 9.88 -21.84 -7.34
CA VAL A 43 9.40 -23.15 -7.79
C VAL A 43 8.09 -23.44 -7.07
N TYR A 44 7.01 -23.50 -7.84
CA TYR A 44 5.65 -23.69 -7.33
C TYR A 44 5.01 -24.91 -8.00
N GLU A 45 4.23 -25.68 -7.24
CA GLU A 45 3.48 -26.84 -7.76
C GLU A 45 2.53 -26.43 -8.90
N SER A 46 1.89 -25.26 -8.75
CA SER A 46 0.99 -24.67 -9.74
C SER A 46 0.96 -23.16 -9.57
N VAL A 47 0.92 -22.45 -10.71
CA VAL A 47 0.66 -21.01 -10.78
C VAL A 47 -0.59 -20.81 -11.62
N VAL A 48 -1.57 -20.09 -11.09
CA VAL A 48 -2.75 -19.64 -11.83
C VAL A 48 -2.58 -18.16 -12.11
N THR A 49 -2.79 -17.76 -13.35
CA THR A 49 -2.82 -16.35 -13.75
C THR A 49 -4.26 -15.89 -13.90
N LEU A 50 -4.61 -14.78 -13.28
CA LEU A 50 -5.89 -14.12 -13.48
C LEU A 50 -5.74 -13.12 -14.63
N GLU A 51 -5.93 -13.60 -15.85
CA GLU A 51 -5.88 -12.77 -17.05
C GLU A 51 -6.82 -11.55 -16.88
N GLU A 52 -6.45 -10.40 -17.45
CA GLU A 52 -7.14 -9.10 -17.34
C GLU A 52 -6.92 -8.29 -16.05
N THR A 53 -6.39 -8.88 -14.97
CA THR A 53 -6.07 -8.16 -13.72
C THR A 53 -4.73 -7.41 -13.78
N GLY A 54 -4.55 -6.61 -14.83
CA GLY A 54 -3.32 -5.90 -15.09
C GLY A 54 -3.06 -4.75 -14.11
N VAL A 55 -1.80 -4.62 -13.68
CA VAL A 55 -1.30 -3.44 -12.96
C VAL A 55 -2.12 -3.16 -11.69
N CYS A 56 -2.52 -4.22 -10.99
CA CYS A 56 -3.19 -4.07 -9.71
C CYS A 56 -2.17 -3.72 -8.65
N GLU A 57 -2.26 -2.51 -8.12
CA GLU A 57 -1.35 -2.01 -7.10
C GLU A 57 -1.65 -2.69 -5.76
N ASP A 58 -2.95 -2.87 -5.45
CA ASP A 58 -3.40 -3.31 -4.15
C ASP A 58 -4.55 -4.34 -4.19
N LEU A 59 -4.69 -5.11 -3.11
CA LEU A 59 -5.68 -6.17 -2.90
C LEU A 59 -6.32 -6.06 -1.51
N ALA A 60 -7.65 -6.06 -1.43
CA ALA A 60 -8.38 -6.08 -0.18
C ALA A 60 -9.23 -7.36 -0.05
N TYR A 61 -8.94 -8.19 0.95
CA TYR A 61 -9.78 -9.35 1.27
C TYR A 61 -10.95 -8.94 2.17
N HIS A 62 -12.17 -9.14 1.68
CA HIS A 62 -13.37 -8.83 2.42
C HIS A 62 -13.97 -10.10 3.03
N ALA A 63 -13.61 -10.35 4.30
CA ALA A 63 -13.90 -11.60 5.02
C ALA A 63 -15.39 -11.98 5.02
N ASP A 64 -16.30 -11.02 5.18
CA ASP A 64 -17.76 -11.27 5.23
C ASP A 64 -18.28 -11.87 3.92
N SER A 65 -17.75 -11.42 2.77
CA SER A 65 -18.12 -11.95 1.45
C SER A 65 -17.24 -13.11 0.97
N GLY A 66 -16.04 -13.25 1.55
CA GLY A 66 -15.01 -14.18 1.06
C GLY A 66 -14.40 -13.80 -0.29
N LEU A 67 -14.58 -12.55 -0.75
CA LEU A 67 -14.09 -12.06 -2.04
C LEU A 67 -12.85 -11.18 -1.86
N ILE A 68 -12.04 -11.08 -2.92
CA ILE A 68 -10.89 -10.16 -2.98
C ILE A 68 -11.22 -9.03 -3.96
N PHE A 69 -11.02 -7.79 -3.51
CA PHE A 69 -11.18 -6.60 -4.32
C PHE A 69 -9.82 -6.07 -4.74
N THR A 70 -9.76 -5.40 -5.89
CA THR A 70 -8.49 -4.98 -6.49
C THR A 70 -8.59 -3.54 -7.02
N ALA A 71 -7.45 -2.84 -7.03
CA ALA A 71 -7.29 -1.55 -7.71
C ALA A 71 -6.25 -1.67 -8.82
N CYS A 72 -6.71 -1.66 -10.06
CA CYS A 72 -5.95 -2.00 -11.26
C CYS A 72 -5.93 -0.87 -12.29
N GLU A 73 -5.04 -0.95 -13.27
CA GLU A 73 -5.10 -0.13 -14.48
C GLU A 73 -5.43 -0.99 -15.69
N GLN A 74 -6.16 -0.41 -16.64
CA GLN A 74 -6.43 -1.10 -17.90
C GLN A 74 -5.16 -1.41 -18.71
N SER A 75 -4.09 -0.63 -18.55
CA SER A 75 -2.87 -0.81 -19.34
C SER A 75 -1.59 -0.42 -18.60
N LEU A 76 -0.50 -1.10 -18.94
CA LEU A 76 0.84 -0.69 -18.52
C LEU A 76 1.25 0.65 -19.15
N GLU A 77 0.81 0.94 -20.39
CA GLU A 77 1.10 2.22 -21.06
C GLU A 77 0.57 3.41 -20.23
N SER A 78 -0.69 3.35 -19.78
CA SER A 78 -1.28 4.42 -18.96
C SER A 78 -0.52 4.58 -17.64
N ARG A 79 -0.21 3.48 -16.94
CA ARG A 79 0.57 3.49 -15.69
C ARG A 79 1.97 4.11 -15.86
N LEU A 80 2.66 3.79 -16.96
CA LEU A 80 4.00 4.32 -17.24
C LEU A 80 3.98 5.78 -17.70
N SER A 81 2.84 6.25 -18.23
CA SER A 81 2.68 7.65 -18.64
C SER A 81 2.34 8.58 -17.46
N TRP A 82 1.36 8.20 -16.64
CA TRP A 82 0.87 9.02 -15.54
C TRP A 82 0.66 8.18 -14.28
N PHE A 83 1.61 8.29 -13.36
CA PHE A 83 1.54 7.69 -12.03
C PHE A 83 2.49 8.43 -11.08
N PRO A 84 1.98 9.47 -10.38
CA PRO A 84 2.77 10.31 -9.47
C PRO A 84 3.61 9.57 -8.42
N PRO A 85 3.20 8.43 -7.84
CA PRO A 85 4.04 7.68 -6.89
C PRO A 85 5.37 7.21 -7.47
N LEU A 86 5.43 6.98 -8.78
CA LEU A 86 6.66 6.68 -9.52
C LEU A 86 7.21 7.88 -10.30
N VAL A 87 6.72 9.10 -10.02
CA VAL A 87 7.19 10.34 -10.66
C VAL A 87 6.92 10.38 -12.18
N HIS A 88 5.93 9.61 -12.64
CA HIS A 88 5.44 9.64 -14.02
C HIS A 88 4.39 10.74 -14.17
N PHE A 89 4.66 11.73 -15.03
CA PHE A 89 3.86 12.94 -15.17
C PHE A 89 3.61 13.34 -16.63
N ASP A 90 3.53 12.38 -17.55
CA ASP A 90 3.17 12.65 -18.94
C ASP A 90 1.67 12.97 -19.03
N THR A 91 1.34 14.25 -19.23
CA THR A 91 -0.04 14.70 -19.31
C THR A 91 -0.78 14.20 -20.55
N ALA A 92 -0.07 13.72 -21.58
CA ALA A 92 -0.71 13.14 -22.77
C ALA A 92 -1.33 11.76 -22.48
N GLY A 93 -0.87 11.08 -21.43
CA GLY A 93 -1.37 9.77 -21.02
C GLY A 93 -2.60 9.81 -20.12
N VAL A 94 -2.87 10.94 -19.47
CA VAL A 94 -3.96 11.10 -18.49
C VAL A 94 -5.32 10.71 -19.06
N ASP A 95 -5.64 11.17 -20.27
CA ASP A 95 -6.95 10.91 -20.89
C ASP A 95 -7.13 9.44 -21.28
N LYS A 96 -6.05 8.65 -21.29
CA LYS A 96 -6.05 7.21 -21.52
C LYS A 96 -6.05 6.40 -20.22
N SER A 97 -5.92 7.05 -19.06
CA SER A 97 -5.88 6.36 -17.77
C SER A 97 -7.27 5.91 -17.35
N GLU A 98 -7.55 4.65 -17.69
CA GLU A 98 -8.77 3.93 -17.33
C GLU A 98 -8.44 2.91 -16.23
N GLY A 99 -8.50 3.33 -14.98
CA GLY A 99 -8.44 2.42 -13.84
C GLY A 99 -9.60 1.43 -13.85
N ALA A 100 -9.38 0.27 -13.26
CA ALA A 100 -10.36 -0.80 -13.17
C ALA A 100 -10.40 -1.38 -11.77
N LEU A 101 -11.61 -1.78 -11.35
CA LEU A 101 -11.82 -2.58 -10.16
C LEU A 101 -12.18 -3.98 -10.62
N PHE A 102 -11.51 -4.99 -10.06
CA PHE A 102 -11.91 -6.39 -10.23
C PHE A 102 -12.27 -7.00 -8.88
N VAL A 103 -13.25 -7.89 -8.92
CA VAL A 103 -13.61 -8.76 -7.80
C VAL A 103 -13.20 -10.18 -8.15
N ILE A 104 -12.37 -10.77 -7.31
CA ILE A 104 -11.86 -12.12 -7.47
C ILE A 104 -12.62 -13.02 -6.49
N ASP A 105 -13.17 -14.12 -6.99
CA ASP A 105 -13.70 -15.21 -6.16
C ASP A 105 -12.60 -16.24 -5.90
N PRO A 106 -12.11 -16.39 -4.65
CA PRO A 106 -11.04 -17.31 -4.34
C PRO A 106 -11.38 -18.79 -4.55
N LYS A 107 -12.67 -19.16 -4.59
CA LYS A 107 -13.12 -20.55 -4.78
C LYS A 107 -12.97 -20.97 -6.23
N THR A 108 -13.39 -20.12 -7.14
CA THR A 108 -13.34 -20.35 -8.58
C THR A 108 -12.02 -19.89 -9.19
N ARG A 109 -11.31 -18.96 -8.52
CA ARG A 109 -10.10 -18.27 -9.02
C ARG A 109 -10.38 -17.57 -10.34
N THR A 110 -11.50 -16.85 -10.39
CA THR A 110 -11.88 -16.00 -11.52
C THR A 110 -12.00 -14.56 -11.05
N ALA A 111 -11.66 -13.63 -11.95
CA ALA A 111 -11.80 -12.20 -11.73
C ALA A 111 -12.93 -11.65 -12.60
N GLU A 112 -13.76 -10.78 -12.04
CA GLU A 112 -14.81 -10.07 -12.76
C GLU A 112 -14.58 -8.57 -12.66
N ARG A 113 -14.61 -7.88 -13.81
CA ARG A 113 -14.48 -6.43 -13.86
C ARG A 113 -15.76 -5.77 -13.36
N VAL A 114 -15.60 -4.77 -12.50
CA VAL A 114 -16.67 -3.92 -12.01
C VAL A 114 -16.63 -2.57 -12.74
N ASN A 115 -17.75 -2.22 -13.38
CA ASN A 115 -17.87 -0.95 -14.09
C ASN A 115 -18.23 0.18 -13.12
N ILE A 116 -17.45 1.27 -13.16
CA ILE A 116 -17.73 2.43 -12.33
C ILE A 116 -18.76 3.32 -13.04
N VAL A 117 -19.89 3.55 -12.39
CA VAL A 117 -20.95 4.44 -12.88
C VAL A 117 -21.01 5.72 -12.05
N HIS A 118 -21.53 6.78 -12.66
CA HIS A 118 -21.62 8.13 -12.07
C HIS A 118 -20.27 8.80 -11.75
N TYR A 119 -19.17 8.24 -12.27
CA TYR A 119 -17.86 8.88 -12.28
C TYR A 119 -17.57 9.45 -13.66
N LYS A 120 -16.88 10.59 -13.71
CA LYS A 120 -16.41 11.20 -14.97
C LYS A 120 -14.99 11.68 -14.81
N GLY A 121 -14.13 11.28 -15.73
CA GLY A 121 -12.72 11.64 -15.74
C GLY A 121 -11.82 10.41 -15.63
N PRO A 122 -10.50 10.62 -15.62
CA PRO A 122 -9.55 9.54 -15.51
C PRO A 122 -9.60 8.96 -14.09
N PHE A 123 -9.33 7.66 -13.97
CA PHE A 123 -9.29 6.96 -12.70
C PHE A 123 -7.94 6.28 -12.61
N ILE A 124 -7.03 6.79 -11.78
CA ILE A 124 -5.65 6.31 -11.68
C ILE A 124 -5.44 5.70 -10.30
N THR A 125 -5.66 4.39 -10.18
CA THR A 125 -5.83 3.74 -8.88
C THR A 125 -4.52 3.38 -8.20
N HIS A 126 -4.53 3.41 -6.86
CA HIS A 126 -3.43 3.01 -5.99
C HIS A 126 -4.00 2.12 -4.86
N GLY A 127 -3.75 2.43 -3.58
CA GLY A 127 -4.31 1.66 -2.46
C GLY A 127 -5.84 1.72 -2.34
N ILE A 128 -6.41 0.66 -1.76
CA ILE A 128 -7.85 0.50 -1.54
C ILE A 128 -8.20 -0.05 -0.16
N ASP A 129 -9.38 0.34 0.34
CA ASP A 129 -10.05 -0.36 1.43
C ASP A 129 -11.47 -0.75 1.04
N VAL A 130 -11.97 -1.81 1.65
CA VAL A 130 -13.33 -2.32 1.44
C VAL A 130 -13.99 -2.62 2.78
N VAL A 131 -15.11 -1.94 3.04
CA VAL A 131 -15.87 -2.09 4.28
C VAL A 131 -17.34 -2.39 4.02
N THR A 132 -17.91 -3.29 4.83
CA THR A 132 -19.34 -3.64 4.78
C THR A 132 -20.22 -2.40 4.96
N ASP A 133 -21.23 -2.27 4.12
CA ASP A 133 -22.31 -1.31 4.32
C ASP A 133 -23.33 -1.90 5.31
N THR A 134 -23.13 -1.66 6.61
CA THR A 134 -23.98 -2.22 7.67
C THR A 134 -25.41 -1.67 7.65
N GLU A 135 -25.64 -0.56 6.94
CA GLU A 135 -26.96 0.05 6.76
C GLU A 135 -27.67 -0.46 5.49
N TRP A 136 -26.99 -1.28 4.67
CA TRP A 136 -27.61 -1.92 3.52
C TRP A 136 -28.53 -3.04 3.98
N ASP A 137 -29.79 -2.70 4.13
CA ASP A 137 -30.86 -3.65 4.37
C ASP A 137 -31.73 -3.78 3.12
N LYS A 138 -31.71 -4.98 2.54
CA LYS A 138 -32.58 -5.36 1.43
C LYS A 138 -33.26 -6.67 1.77
N ASP A 139 -34.57 -6.70 1.56
CA ASP A 139 -35.41 -7.89 1.75
C ASP A 139 -34.97 -9.11 0.91
N ASP A 140 -34.13 -8.90 -0.11
CA ASP A 140 -33.60 -9.95 -1.00
C ASP A 140 -32.33 -10.65 -0.46
N GLY A 141 -31.81 -10.22 0.69
CA GLY A 141 -30.61 -10.80 1.31
C GLY A 141 -29.30 -10.41 0.63
N SER A 142 -29.31 -9.45 -0.30
CA SER A 142 -28.08 -8.90 -0.87
C SER A 142 -27.25 -8.17 0.18
N SER A 143 -25.92 -8.21 0.02
CA SER A 143 -24.98 -7.43 0.82
C SER A 143 -24.31 -6.38 -0.04
N ALA A 144 -23.88 -5.28 0.57
CA ALA A 144 -23.14 -4.23 -0.12
C ALA A 144 -21.91 -3.81 0.68
N VAL A 145 -20.97 -3.19 -0.02
CA VAL A 145 -19.73 -2.65 0.54
C VAL A 145 -19.48 -1.24 0.00
N TYR A 146 -18.70 -0.49 0.75
CA TYR A 146 -18.02 0.69 0.23
C TYR A 146 -16.62 0.29 -0.22
N ILE A 147 -16.26 0.64 -1.44
CA ILE A 147 -14.89 0.56 -1.96
C ILE A 147 -14.32 1.97 -1.88
N ILE A 148 -13.19 2.13 -1.21
CA ILE A 148 -12.53 3.42 -0.98
C ILE A 148 -11.19 3.36 -1.67
N ALA A 149 -10.98 4.18 -2.70
CA ALA A 149 -9.82 4.06 -3.57
C ALA A 149 -9.04 5.37 -3.68
N ILE A 150 -7.72 5.28 -3.56
CA ILE A 150 -6.83 6.38 -3.93
C ILE A 150 -6.87 6.59 -5.45
N ASN A 151 -6.97 7.85 -5.88
CA ASN A 151 -7.00 8.25 -7.28
C ASN A 151 -6.04 9.41 -7.57
N HIS A 152 -5.08 9.18 -8.46
CA HIS A 152 -3.98 10.10 -8.75
C HIS A 152 -4.24 11.07 -9.90
N LEU A 153 -5.15 12.02 -9.69
CA LEU A 153 -5.50 13.01 -10.72
C LEU A 153 -4.41 14.08 -10.95
N PRO A 154 -4.31 14.63 -12.17
CA PRO A 154 -3.57 15.87 -12.41
C PRO A 154 -4.18 17.05 -11.67
N ASN A 155 -3.34 18.02 -11.32
CA ASN A 155 -3.80 19.26 -10.72
C ASN A 155 -4.42 20.17 -11.80
N PRO A 156 -5.70 20.57 -11.69
CA PRO A 156 -6.34 21.42 -12.69
C PRO A 156 -5.63 22.76 -12.91
N HIS A 157 -5.00 23.32 -11.86
CA HIS A 157 -4.22 24.55 -11.99
C HIS A 157 -2.94 24.35 -12.81
N TYR A 158 -2.31 23.18 -12.67
CA TYR A 158 -1.13 22.82 -13.44
C TYR A 158 -1.48 22.68 -14.92
N LEU A 159 -2.56 21.92 -15.21
CA LEU A 159 -3.04 21.76 -16.59
C LEU A 159 -3.48 23.09 -17.21
N SER A 160 -4.18 23.95 -16.46
CA SER A 160 -4.59 25.27 -16.95
C SER A 160 -3.40 26.18 -17.26
N ALA A 161 -2.36 26.17 -16.43
CA ALA A 161 -1.14 26.92 -16.68
C ALA A 161 -0.42 26.40 -17.94
N LEU A 162 -0.28 25.07 -18.07
CA LEU A 162 0.33 24.44 -19.23
C LEU A 162 -0.40 24.79 -20.54
N ALA A 163 -1.73 24.67 -20.55
CA ALA A 163 -2.56 24.98 -21.73
C ALA A 163 -2.47 26.46 -22.16
N LYS A 164 -2.16 27.36 -21.24
CA LYS A 164 -2.01 28.80 -21.50
C LYS A 164 -0.56 29.21 -21.81
N GLY A 165 0.39 28.26 -21.82
CA GLY A 165 1.82 28.57 -21.92
C GLY A 165 2.34 29.41 -20.75
N ALA A 166 1.67 29.38 -19.60
CA ALA A 166 2.05 30.13 -18.41
C ALA A 166 3.07 29.35 -17.57
N SER A 167 3.75 30.04 -16.65
CA SER A 167 4.67 29.38 -15.72
C SER A 167 3.93 28.38 -14.84
N THR A 168 4.45 27.14 -14.79
CA THR A 168 3.99 26.08 -13.89
C THR A 168 4.80 26.00 -12.60
N ALA A 169 5.76 26.92 -12.40
CA ALA A 169 6.66 26.90 -11.25
C ALA A 169 5.86 27.02 -9.94
N GLY A 170 6.11 26.09 -9.01
CA GLY A 170 5.43 26.06 -7.71
C GLY A 170 4.01 25.49 -7.72
N ILE A 171 3.47 25.09 -8.88
CA ILE A 171 2.17 24.41 -8.97
C ILE A 171 2.42 22.89 -8.91
N PRO A 172 1.90 22.16 -7.91
CA PRO A 172 2.00 20.71 -7.89
C PRO A 172 1.39 20.09 -9.14
N LYS A 173 2.06 19.12 -9.76
CA LYS A 173 1.60 18.46 -11.00
C LYS A 173 0.36 17.59 -10.77
N ALA A 174 0.30 16.92 -9.63
CA ALA A 174 -0.81 16.06 -9.23
C ALA A 174 -1.62 16.69 -8.09
N ARG A 175 -2.91 16.37 -8.06
CA ARG A 175 -3.84 16.64 -6.97
C ARG A 175 -4.67 15.38 -6.74
N SER A 176 -4.00 14.37 -6.19
CA SER A 176 -4.59 13.08 -5.84
C SER A 176 -5.72 13.25 -4.82
N GLN A 177 -6.72 12.37 -4.88
CA GLN A 177 -7.89 12.37 -4.02
C GLN A 177 -8.34 10.94 -3.72
N ILE A 178 -9.37 10.78 -2.90
CA ILE A 178 -9.94 9.48 -2.55
C ILE A 178 -11.35 9.40 -3.14
N GLU A 179 -11.65 8.33 -3.86
CA GLU A 179 -12.99 8.06 -4.37
C GLU A 179 -13.71 7.07 -3.46
N VAL A 180 -14.96 7.36 -3.13
CA VAL A 180 -15.82 6.42 -2.40
C VAL A 180 -16.87 5.89 -3.35
N LEU A 181 -16.91 4.57 -3.50
CA LEU A 181 -17.84 3.86 -4.36
C LEU A 181 -18.72 2.95 -3.50
N HIS A 182 -19.95 2.71 -3.94
CA HIS A 182 -20.87 1.76 -3.35
C HIS A 182 -21.06 0.59 -4.31
N TYR A 183 -20.87 -0.63 -3.83
CA TYR A 183 -20.92 -1.84 -4.63
C TYR A 183 -21.83 -2.88 -3.96
N ILE A 184 -22.80 -3.38 -4.72
CA ILE A 184 -23.64 -4.51 -4.30
C ILE A 184 -22.91 -5.79 -4.72
N ILE A 185 -22.70 -6.70 -3.78
CA ILE A 185 -21.97 -7.95 -4.03
C ILE A 185 -22.65 -8.74 -5.16
N GLY A 186 -21.86 -9.11 -6.18
CA GLY A 186 -22.31 -9.86 -7.35
C GLY A 186 -22.90 -9.00 -8.47
N SER A 187 -22.95 -7.67 -8.31
CA SER A 187 -23.32 -6.77 -9.41
C SER A 187 -22.14 -6.52 -10.35
N SER A 188 -22.41 -6.05 -11.58
CA SER A 188 -21.37 -5.65 -12.52
C SER A 188 -20.99 -4.17 -12.43
N ILE A 189 -21.53 -3.44 -11.44
CA ILE A 189 -21.42 -1.98 -11.32
C ILE A 189 -21.10 -1.53 -9.89
N ALA A 190 -20.16 -0.60 -9.77
CA ALA A 190 -19.93 0.18 -8.56
C ALA A 190 -20.37 1.63 -8.83
N ARG A 191 -21.23 2.17 -7.98
CA ARG A 191 -21.71 3.55 -8.09
C ARG A 191 -20.76 4.48 -7.34
N HIS A 192 -20.17 5.44 -8.04
CA HIS A 192 -19.44 6.52 -7.39
C HIS A 192 -20.37 7.35 -6.50
N MET A 193 -19.93 7.61 -5.27
CA MET A 193 -20.71 8.31 -4.25
C MET A 193 -20.19 9.72 -3.98
N ARG A 194 -18.86 9.87 -3.90
CA ARG A 194 -18.20 11.17 -3.66
C ARG A 194 -16.69 11.07 -3.88
N SER A 195 -16.08 12.23 -4.06
CA SER A 195 -14.63 12.44 -4.03
C SER A 195 -14.23 13.17 -2.75
N VAL A 196 -13.16 12.72 -2.10
CA VAL A 196 -12.64 13.28 -0.85
C VAL A 196 -11.25 13.84 -1.10
N TRP A 197 -11.08 15.13 -0.82
CA TRP A 197 -9.81 15.82 -0.99
C TRP A 197 -9.59 16.85 0.12
N ASP A 198 -8.34 16.97 0.57
CA ASP A 198 -7.86 17.99 1.50
C ASP A 198 -6.39 18.32 1.20
N PRO A 199 -5.89 19.55 1.40
CA PRO A 199 -4.48 19.89 1.21
C PRO A 199 -3.47 19.04 2.00
N ALA A 200 -3.88 18.43 3.12
CA ALA A 200 -3.06 17.51 3.89
C ALA A 200 -2.83 16.16 3.17
N VAL A 201 -3.65 15.84 2.15
CA VAL A 201 -3.45 14.71 1.25
C VAL A 201 -2.48 15.14 0.14
N VAL A 202 -1.19 14.90 0.39
CA VAL A 202 -0.06 15.41 -0.42
C VAL A 202 0.37 14.40 -1.48
N THR A 203 0.55 13.15 -1.05
CA THR A 203 1.11 12.01 -1.80
C THR A 203 0.43 10.73 -1.30
N PRO A 204 -0.91 10.64 -1.39
CA PRO A 204 -1.64 9.51 -0.85
C PRO A 204 -1.14 8.21 -1.47
N ASN A 205 -0.87 7.22 -0.64
CA ASN A 205 -0.46 5.90 -1.10
C ASN A 205 -1.59 4.91 -0.89
N ASP A 206 -2.05 4.81 0.36
CA ASP A 206 -3.09 3.87 0.74
C ASP A 206 -4.05 4.46 1.79
N VAL A 207 -5.17 3.79 2.02
CA VAL A 207 -6.32 4.27 2.80
C VAL A 207 -6.93 3.16 3.65
N VAL A 208 -7.44 3.51 4.83
CA VAL A 208 -8.28 2.61 5.64
C VAL A 208 -9.47 3.36 6.26
N ALA A 209 -10.65 2.76 6.23
CA ALA A 209 -11.86 3.26 6.87
C ALA A 209 -11.87 2.92 8.36
N VAL A 210 -11.81 3.95 9.20
CA VAL A 210 -11.73 3.78 10.65
C VAL A 210 -13.06 3.30 11.22
N GLY A 211 -13.04 2.11 11.82
CA GLY A 211 -14.21 1.51 12.46
C GLY A 211 -15.31 1.13 11.46
N GLY A 212 -14.93 0.79 10.22
CA GLY A 212 -15.88 0.41 9.17
C GLY A 212 -16.66 1.56 8.55
N SER A 213 -16.37 2.81 8.93
CA SER A 213 -17.10 3.98 8.42
C SER A 213 -16.43 4.54 7.17
N PRO A 214 -17.14 4.64 6.02
CA PRO A 214 -16.59 5.28 4.82
C PRO A 214 -16.41 6.81 5.01
N ASN A 215 -16.89 7.37 6.10
CA ASN A 215 -16.81 8.80 6.40
C ASN A 215 -15.62 9.19 7.29
N GLU A 216 -14.87 8.21 7.76
CA GLU A 216 -13.72 8.42 8.64
C GLU A 216 -12.55 7.63 8.09
N LEU A 217 -11.55 8.30 7.53
CA LEU A 217 -10.46 7.66 6.79
C LEU A 217 -9.12 7.96 7.44
N LEU A 218 -8.20 7.01 7.43
CA LEU A 218 -6.77 7.27 7.57
C LEU A 218 -6.14 7.10 6.19
N VAL A 219 -5.33 8.07 5.78
CA VAL A 219 -4.66 8.08 4.47
C VAL A 219 -3.17 8.29 4.70
N THR A 220 -2.34 7.40 4.18
CA THR A 220 -0.88 7.54 4.25
C THR A 220 -0.40 8.47 3.16
N ASN A 221 0.49 9.41 3.51
CA ASN A 221 1.29 10.14 2.53
C ASN A 221 2.65 9.44 2.47
N ASP A 222 3.03 8.90 1.31
CA ASP A 222 4.25 8.11 1.20
C ASP A 222 5.52 8.94 1.11
N HIS A 223 5.39 10.23 0.82
CA HIS A 223 6.54 11.13 0.69
C HIS A 223 6.24 12.59 1.00
N PHE A 224 7.22 13.27 1.57
CA PHE A 224 7.23 14.72 1.70
C PHE A 224 7.61 15.40 0.37
N HIS A 225 8.66 14.85 -0.26
CA HIS A 225 9.09 15.05 -1.63
C HIS A 225 8.07 14.64 -2.70
N ARG A 226 7.36 15.53 -3.42
CA ARG A 226 6.55 15.11 -4.58
C ARG A 226 7.39 14.63 -5.78
N GLU A 227 8.56 15.23 -6.01
CA GLU A 227 9.45 14.89 -7.12
C GLU A 227 10.87 15.42 -6.87
N GLY A 228 11.80 15.11 -7.78
CA GLY A 228 13.15 15.69 -7.82
C GLY A 228 14.16 15.00 -6.88
N ARG A 229 15.31 15.65 -6.69
CA ARG A 229 16.45 15.04 -6.00
C ARG A 229 16.21 14.77 -4.51
N LEU A 230 15.44 15.63 -3.84
CA LEU A 230 15.14 15.45 -2.41
C LEU A 230 14.20 14.26 -2.17
N ARG A 231 13.29 13.98 -3.11
CA ARG A 231 12.49 12.75 -3.13
C ARG A 231 13.37 11.50 -3.26
N SER A 232 14.40 11.53 -4.11
CA SER A 232 15.37 10.44 -4.18
C SER A 232 16.20 10.25 -2.91
N VAL A 233 16.51 11.33 -2.17
CA VAL A 233 17.19 11.24 -0.88
C VAL A 233 16.26 10.63 0.16
N GLU A 234 14.99 11.04 0.18
CA GLU A 234 13.97 10.49 1.06
C GLU A 234 13.85 8.97 0.93
N GLU A 235 13.83 8.43 -0.30
CA GLU A 235 13.72 6.98 -0.54
C GLU A 235 14.95 6.17 -0.09
N LEU A 236 16.15 6.75 -0.18
CA LEU A 236 17.41 6.02 0.08
C LEU A 236 17.89 6.17 1.52
N TRP A 237 17.57 7.29 2.17
CA TRP A 237 18.06 7.61 3.50
C TRP A 237 17.08 7.14 4.57
N PHE A 238 17.45 6.07 5.27
CA PHE A 238 16.63 5.48 6.34
C PHE A 238 16.20 6.46 7.45
N GLY A 239 16.95 7.55 7.65
CA GLY A 239 16.62 8.60 8.61
C GLY A 239 15.65 9.68 8.09
N ALA A 240 15.16 9.59 6.84
CA ALA A 240 14.21 10.51 6.24
C ALA A 240 12.78 10.26 6.75
N ALA A 241 12.61 10.33 8.06
CA ALA A 241 11.34 10.15 8.75
C ALA A 241 10.47 11.42 8.63
N TRP A 242 10.00 11.73 7.43
CA TRP A 242 9.35 13.01 7.10
C TRP A 242 7.86 12.87 6.77
N THR A 243 7.38 11.64 6.60
CA THR A 243 6.06 11.38 6.06
C THR A 243 5.01 11.26 7.17
N SER A 244 3.73 11.27 6.78
CA SER A 244 2.60 11.37 7.71
C SER A 244 1.43 10.49 7.28
N THR A 245 0.57 10.17 8.24
CA THR A 245 -0.78 9.66 7.99
C THR A 245 -1.77 10.74 8.42
N VAL A 246 -2.76 11.00 7.58
CA VAL A 246 -3.81 12.00 7.83
C VAL A 246 -5.10 11.28 8.17
N TYR A 247 -5.75 11.74 9.24
CA TYR A 247 -7.13 11.39 9.54
C TYR A 247 -8.06 12.38 8.85
N LEU A 248 -8.97 11.86 8.04
CA LEU A 248 -10.01 12.62 7.35
C LEU A 248 -11.36 12.25 7.95
N ARG A 249 -12.22 13.25 8.14
CA ARG A 249 -13.65 13.06 8.34
C ARG A 249 -14.42 13.78 7.26
N THR A 250 -15.39 13.08 6.67
CA THR A 250 -16.33 13.65 5.71
C THR A 250 -17.72 13.79 6.32
N VAL A 251 -18.43 14.85 5.94
CA VAL A 251 -19.86 14.98 6.25
C VAL A 251 -20.66 14.11 5.28
N PRO A 252 -21.49 13.16 5.77
CA PRO A 252 -22.33 12.33 4.90
C PRO A 252 -23.20 13.16 3.97
N GLY A 253 -23.35 12.71 2.72
CA GLY A 253 -24.20 13.37 1.71
C GLY A 253 -23.66 14.67 1.12
N LYS A 254 -22.43 15.08 1.45
CA LYS A 254 -21.74 16.20 0.77
C LYS A 254 -20.73 15.67 -0.24
N GLU A 255 -20.94 15.99 -1.51
CA GLU A 255 -20.00 15.70 -2.60
C GLU A 255 -18.82 16.68 -2.65
N VAL A 256 -19.05 17.95 -2.28
CA VAL A 256 -18.04 19.01 -2.31
C VAL A 256 -18.01 19.74 -0.97
N GLY A 257 -16.80 19.90 -0.42
CA GLY A 257 -16.59 20.48 0.91
C GLY A 257 -17.06 19.55 2.04
N GLY A 258 -16.86 19.97 3.28
CA GLY A 258 -17.20 19.13 4.44
C GLY A 258 -16.20 18.00 4.71
N VAL A 259 -14.96 18.16 4.25
CA VAL A 259 -13.82 17.35 4.70
C VAL A 259 -13.09 18.12 5.79
N THR A 260 -12.78 17.45 6.89
CA THR A 260 -11.85 17.96 7.91
C THR A 260 -10.67 17.02 7.99
N ALA A 261 -9.45 17.56 7.98
CA ALA A 261 -8.23 16.79 8.11
C ALA A 261 -7.46 17.12 9.39
N SER A 262 -6.78 16.12 9.95
CA SER A 262 -5.81 16.27 11.03
C SER A 262 -4.71 15.22 10.89
N VAL A 263 -3.50 15.53 11.34
CA VAL A 263 -2.40 14.55 11.35
C VAL A 263 -2.71 13.46 12.38
N ALA A 264 -2.75 12.20 11.93
CA ALA A 264 -2.96 11.03 12.79
C ALA A 264 -1.65 10.45 13.32
N THR A 265 -0.59 10.52 12.49
CA THR A 265 0.79 10.22 12.89
C THR A 265 1.77 10.87 11.90
N GLU A 266 3.00 11.07 12.35
CA GLU A 266 4.09 11.71 11.60
C GLU A 266 5.42 11.06 11.94
N LYS A 267 6.49 11.48 11.27
CA LYS A 267 7.86 11.01 11.51
C LYS A 267 8.03 9.53 11.20
N LEU A 268 7.39 9.09 10.13
CA LEU A 268 7.62 7.79 9.52
C LEU A 268 8.48 7.97 8.26
N HIS A 269 9.25 6.94 7.91
CA HIS A 269 10.07 6.95 6.69
C HIS A 269 9.33 6.14 5.64
N ASN A 270 8.96 6.82 4.54
CA ASN A 270 8.25 6.24 3.41
C ASN A 270 6.98 5.46 3.83
N ASN A 271 6.03 6.21 4.37
CA ASN A 271 4.77 5.72 4.93
C ASN A 271 3.82 5.28 3.83
N ASN A 272 3.80 3.98 3.56
CA ASN A 272 3.24 3.40 2.35
C ASN A 272 1.88 2.74 2.70
N GLY A 273 1.70 1.44 2.44
CA GLY A 273 0.48 0.70 2.73
C GLY A 273 -0.04 0.81 4.17
N ILE A 274 -1.37 0.79 4.32
CA ILE A 274 -2.10 0.81 5.58
C ILE A 274 -3.26 -0.19 5.53
N GLY A 275 -3.32 -1.10 6.50
CA GLY A 275 -4.34 -2.15 6.52
C GLY A 275 -5.04 -2.28 7.86
N HIS A 276 -6.23 -2.87 7.86
CA HIS A 276 -6.89 -3.33 9.08
C HIS A 276 -6.05 -4.40 9.78
N GLY A 277 -6.01 -4.32 11.11
CA GLY A 277 -5.39 -5.31 11.99
C GLY A 277 -6.26 -6.52 12.24
N ARG A 278 -6.05 -7.13 13.42
CA ARG A 278 -6.83 -8.30 13.85
C ARG A 278 -8.35 -8.02 13.82
N PRO A 279 -9.17 -8.95 13.29
CA PRO A 279 -10.62 -8.78 13.25
C PRO A 279 -11.21 -8.47 14.62
N GLY A 280 -12.21 -7.58 14.64
CA GLY A 280 -12.90 -7.16 15.87
C GLY A 280 -12.08 -6.21 16.76
N THR A 281 -10.93 -5.70 16.30
CA THR A 281 -10.11 -4.72 17.02
C THR A 281 -10.05 -3.38 16.28
N SER A 282 -9.52 -2.34 16.92
CA SER A 282 -9.17 -1.06 16.26
C SER A 282 -7.69 -1.01 15.85
N GLU A 283 -7.04 -2.18 15.77
CA GLU A 283 -5.67 -2.28 15.30
C GLU A 283 -5.60 -1.94 13.82
N ILE A 284 -4.54 -1.25 13.44
CA ILE A 284 -4.12 -1.06 12.07
C ILE A 284 -2.65 -1.44 11.92
N ALA A 285 -2.28 -1.78 10.69
CA ALA A 285 -0.89 -1.90 10.25
C ALA A 285 -0.53 -0.75 9.33
N ILE A 286 0.69 -0.25 9.46
CA ILE A 286 1.26 0.73 8.54
C ILE A 286 2.66 0.26 8.15
N THR A 287 2.96 0.23 6.85
CA THR A 287 4.31 -0.09 6.36
C THR A 287 5.14 1.15 6.15
N SER A 288 6.37 1.11 6.66
CA SER A 288 7.44 2.03 6.29
C SER A 288 8.26 1.33 5.20
N CYS A 289 7.87 1.49 3.93
CA CYS A 289 8.23 0.59 2.84
C CYS A 289 9.74 0.52 2.61
N ALA A 290 10.39 1.64 2.33
CA ALA A 290 11.84 1.74 2.19
C ALA A 290 12.62 1.43 3.50
N SER A 291 11.94 1.24 4.63
CA SER A 291 12.56 0.80 5.89
C SER A 291 12.45 -0.71 6.15
N GLY A 292 11.60 -1.41 5.40
CA GLY A 292 11.22 -2.79 5.71
C GLY A 292 10.61 -2.93 7.11
N ARG A 293 9.73 -2.01 7.52
CA ARG A 293 9.14 -2.02 8.87
C ARG A 293 7.62 -2.04 8.81
N LEU A 294 7.02 -3.01 9.46
CA LEU A 294 5.58 -3.04 9.76
C LEU A 294 5.37 -2.41 11.14
N ARG A 295 4.46 -1.45 11.25
CA ARG A 295 4.10 -0.81 12.51
C ARG A 295 2.67 -1.16 12.85
N LEU A 296 2.47 -1.72 14.04
CA LEU A 296 1.15 -2.08 14.54
C LEU A 296 0.74 -1.11 15.62
N GLY A 297 -0.51 -0.68 15.59
CA GLY A 297 -1.03 0.28 16.56
C GLY A 297 -2.54 0.32 16.57
N ASN A 298 -3.09 1.03 17.54
CA ASN A 298 -4.54 1.19 17.66
C ASN A 298 -4.93 2.62 17.31
N VAL A 299 -6.05 2.78 16.62
CA VAL A 299 -6.65 4.09 16.41
C VAL A 299 -7.34 4.54 17.70
N VAL A 300 -6.94 5.68 18.23
CA VAL A 300 -7.45 6.26 19.47
C VAL A 300 -7.87 7.71 19.28
N LYS A 301 -8.72 8.23 20.17
CA LYS A 301 -9.05 9.66 20.19
C LYS A 301 -7.82 10.46 20.63
N ALA A 302 -7.57 11.59 20.00
CA ALA A 302 -6.51 12.49 20.41
C ALA A 302 -6.79 13.06 21.82
N SER A 303 -5.80 13.02 22.72
CA SER A 303 -5.90 13.65 24.03
C SER A 303 -5.97 15.18 23.88
N SER A 304 -6.96 15.82 24.50
CA SER A 304 -7.16 17.26 24.42
C SER A 304 -6.09 18.01 25.22
N SER A 305 -4.98 18.39 24.60
CA SER A 305 -4.08 19.41 25.16
C SER A 305 -4.50 20.79 24.69
N SER A 306 -4.93 21.64 25.64
CA SER A 306 -5.26 23.07 25.53
C SER A 306 -6.51 23.48 24.72
N SER A 307 -7.56 23.86 25.47
CA SER A 307 -8.51 24.96 25.23
C SER A 307 -8.99 25.24 23.79
N SER A 308 -9.40 24.21 23.06
CA SER A 308 -10.45 24.38 22.05
C SER A 308 -11.40 23.19 22.11
N SER A 309 -12.67 23.50 22.35
CA SER A 309 -13.77 22.54 22.37
C SER A 309 -13.87 21.83 21.02
N SER A 310 -14.05 20.50 21.06
CA SER A 310 -14.41 19.59 19.93
C SER A 310 -13.31 18.90 19.10
N SER A 311 -12.10 18.66 19.62
CA SER A 311 -11.14 17.78 18.94
C SER A 311 -11.65 16.33 18.89
N SER A 312 -12.36 16.01 17.82
CA SER A 312 -12.80 14.69 17.42
C SER A 312 -11.75 13.99 16.54
N ALA A 313 -10.53 14.53 16.48
CA ALA A 313 -9.41 13.94 15.77
C ALA A 313 -9.04 12.56 16.32
N LYS A 314 -8.58 11.69 15.43
CA LYS A 314 -8.06 10.37 15.76
C LYS A 314 -6.57 10.30 15.44
N VAL A 315 -5.82 9.59 16.29
CA VAL A 315 -4.38 9.37 16.16
C VAL A 315 -4.08 7.88 16.22
N VAL A 316 -2.92 7.48 15.70
CA VAL A 316 -2.45 6.10 15.77
C VAL A 316 -1.47 5.96 16.92
N ASN A 317 -1.82 5.14 17.91
CA ASN A 317 -0.92 4.77 19.00
C ASN A 317 -0.20 3.46 18.66
N PHE A 318 1.03 3.57 18.14
CA PHE A 318 1.84 2.40 17.80
C PHE A 318 2.29 1.63 19.04
N THR A 319 2.08 0.32 19.01
CA THR A 319 2.44 -0.61 20.09
C THR A 319 3.62 -1.49 19.71
N GLU A 320 3.81 -1.78 18.42
CA GLU A 320 4.84 -2.71 17.95
C GLU A 320 5.46 -2.28 16.62
N VAL A 321 6.71 -2.71 16.42
CA VAL A 321 7.43 -2.57 15.14
C VAL A 321 8.07 -3.92 14.82
N VAL A 322 7.82 -4.42 13.62
CA VAL A 322 8.39 -5.67 13.11
C VAL A 322 9.27 -5.32 11.92
N GLU A 323 10.53 -5.76 11.96
CA GLU A 323 11.52 -5.46 10.93
C GLU A 323 11.69 -6.63 9.95
N PHE A 324 11.81 -6.33 8.65
CA PHE A 324 11.96 -7.28 7.54
C PHE A 324 13.18 -6.93 6.69
N ASP A 325 13.77 -7.92 6.03
CA ASP A 325 15.05 -7.72 5.32
C ASP A 325 14.87 -7.38 3.83
N SER A 326 13.70 -6.87 3.46
CA SER A 326 13.39 -6.27 2.16
C SER A 326 12.50 -5.03 2.36
N VAL A 327 12.29 -4.27 1.29
CA VAL A 327 11.12 -3.37 1.26
C VAL A 327 9.85 -4.20 1.41
N ILE A 328 8.82 -3.61 2.01
CA ILE A 328 7.49 -4.21 2.16
C ILE A 328 6.44 -3.15 1.82
N ASP A 329 5.37 -3.54 1.15
CA ASP A 329 4.37 -2.63 0.56
C ASP A 329 3.02 -2.76 1.29
N ASN A 330 1.91 -3.10 0.61
CA ASN A 330 0.57 -3.07 1.21
C ASN A 330 0.34 -4.27 2.15
N PRO A 331 0.13 -4.04 3.46
CA PRO A 331 -0.01 -5.12 4.42
C PRO A 331 -1.44 -5.70 4.41
N SER A 332 -1.56 -7.03 4.43
CA SER A 332 -2.84 -7.68 4.69
C SER A 332 -2.77 -8.61 5.90
N TYR A 333 -3.86 -8.71 6.65
CA TYR A 333 -3.97 -9.63 7.78
C TYR A 333 -4.69 -10.91 7.37
N PHE A 334 -3.99 -12.03 7.41
CA PHE A 334 -4.57 -13.36 7.22
C PHE A 334 -5.16 -13.86 8.54
N SER A 335 -6.47 -14.15 8.52
CA SER A 335 -7.17 -14.84 9.59
C SER A 335 -7.29 -16.32 9.25
N ASP A 336 -6.67 -17.17 10.07
CA ASP A 336 -6.71 -18.62 9.92
C ASP A 336 -7.99 -19.21 10.54
N PRO A 337 -8.94 -19.72 9.73
CA PRO A 337 -10.18 -20.29 10.25
C PRO A 337 -9.99 -21.72 10.82
N TYR A 338 -8.80 -22.32 10.68
CA TYR A 338 -8.55 -23.72 11.04
C TYR A 338 -7.53 -23.90 12.18
N GLY A 339 -7.05 -22.82 12.81
CA GLY A 339 -6.08 -22.92 13.90
C GLY A 339 -5.45 -21.60 14.33
N ASP A 340 -4.14 -21.63 14.60
CA ASP A 340 -3.36 -20.54 15.19
C ASP A 340 -2.30 -19.95 14.24
N LEU A 341 -2.54 -20.07 12.93
CA LEU A 341 -1.65 -19.57 11.88
C LEU A 341 -2.14 -18.23 11.30
N SER A 342 -2.83 -17.40 12.07
CA SER A 342 -3.15 -16.03 11.66
C SER A 342 -1.91 -15.15 11.71
N GLY A 343 -1.75 -14.24 10.75
CA GLY A 343 -0.58 -13.37 10.68
C GLY A 343 -0.61 -12.38 9.52
N TRP A 344 0.44 -11.59 9.41
CA TRP A 344 0.62 -10.55 8.41
C TRP A 344 1.23 -11.10 7.14
N ILE A 345 0.66 -10.73 6.00
CA ILE A 345 1.17 -10.98 4.65
C ILE A 345 1.69 -9.65 4.12
N LEU A 346 2.96 -9.64 3.71
CA LEU A 346 3.69 -8.41 3.38
C LEU A 346 4.44 -8.61 2.05
N PRO A 347 3.85 -8.21 0.93
CA PRO A 347 4.53 -8.18 -0.37
C PRO A 347 5.64 -7.12 -0.38
N GLY A 348 6.55 -7.21 -1.33
CA GLY A 348 7.58 -6.22 -1.58
C GLY A 348 8.58 -6.68 -2.63
N LEU A 349 9.68 -5.93 -2.72
CA LEU A 349 10.74 -6.18 -3.71
C LEU A 349 11.94 -6.83 -3.05
N SER A 350 12.43 -7.92 -3.65
CA SER A 350 13.66 -8.55 -3.19
C SER A 350 14.91 -7.75 -3.59
N ARG A 351 14.82 -6.91 -4.63
CA ARG A 351 15.86 -5.98 -5.10
C ARG A 351 15.32 -4.58 -5.45
N ALA A 352 14.83 -3.85 -4.45
CA ALA A 352 14.33 -2.48 -4.65
C ALA A 352 15.38 -1.50 -5.23
N VAL A 353 16.69 -1.78 -5.05
CA VAL A 353 17.77 -0.97 -5.61
C VAL A 353 17.70 -0.83 -7.14
N ASP A 354 17.13 -1.81 -7.83
CA ASP A 354 17.04 -1.81 -9.30
C ASP A 354 15.81 -1.07 -9.82
N LEU A 355 14.84 -0.76 -8.95
CA LEU A 355 13.55 -0.16 -9.33
C LEU A 355 13.72 1.11 -10.16
N LYS A 356 14.66 2.00 -9.79
CA LYS A 356 14.93 3.26 -10.52
C LYS A 356 15.36 3.07 -11.98
N LYS A 357 15.75 1.87 -12.39
CA LYS A 357 16.11 1.55 -13.79
C LYS A 357 14.95 0.91 -14.55
N THR A 358 14.01 0.29 -13.85
CA THR A 358 12.99 -0.61 -14.41
C THR A 358 11.58 -0.05 -14.35
N PHE A 359 11.30 0.92 -13.47
CA PHE A 359 9.96 1.47 -13.25
C PHE A 359 9.36 2.24 -14.44
N GLY A 360 10.20 2.64 -15.40
CA GLY A 360 9.80 3.24 -16.69
C GLY A 360 9.96 2.29 -17.88
N ASP A 361 10.40 1.05 -17.63
CA ASP A 361 10.67 0.06 -18.67
C ASP A 361 9.54 -0.99 -18.74
N PRO A 362 8.76 -1.04 -19.83
CA PRO A 362 7.70 -2.03 -19.99
C PRO A 362 8.24 -3.47 -20.00
N ALA A 363 9.51 -3.69 -20.35
CA ALA A 363 10.18 -4.98 -20.35
C ALA A 363 11.06 -5.20 -19.10
N GLY A 364 11.03 -4.27 -18.14
CA GLY A 364 11.79 -4.40 -16.90
C GLY A 364 11.40 -5.64 -16.10
N VAL A 365 12.25 -5.97 -15.13
CA VAL A 365 12.06 -7.12 -14.25
C VAL A 365 12.34 -6.65 -12.83
N ASP A 366 11.35 -6.77 -11.95
CA ASP A 366 11.45 -6.36 -10.55
C ASP A 366 11.19 -7.57 -9.66
N PRO A 367 12.25 -8.19 -9.12
CA PRO A 367 12.15 -9.34 -8.25
C PRO A 367 11.21 -9.13 -7.06
N SER A 368 10.33 -10.09 -6.84
CA SER A 368 9.21 -10.02 -5.89
C SER A 368 9.46 -10.92 -4.68
N ILE A 369 9.01 -10.52 -3.50
CA ILE A 369 9.03 -11.32 -2.28
C ILE A 369 7.75 -11.09 -1.48
N VAL A 370 7.22 -12.13 -0.83
CA VAL A 370 6.12 -12.01 0.15
C VAL A 370 6.53 -12.64 1.46
N TRP A 371 6.50 -11.85 2.52
CA TRP A 371 6.71 -12.32 3.88
C TRP A 371 5.41 -12.72 4.54
N TYR A 372 5.51 -13.69 5.44
CA TYR A 372 4.52 -14.00 6.44
C TYR A 372 5.11 -13.82 7.83
N ALA A 373 4.41 -13.06 8.67
CA ALA A 373 4.83 -12.79 10.03
C ALA A 373 3.69 -13.03 11.01
N ARG A 374 3.96 -13.79 12.07
CA ARG A 374 3.00 -14.02 13.16
C ARG A 374 3.71 -14.01 14.50
N LYS A 375 2.93 -13.88 15.58
CA LYS A 375 3.43 -14.18 16.92
C LYS A 375 3.33 -15.67 17.19
N ASP A 376 4.40 -16.25 17.72
CA ASP A 376 4.37 -17.58 18.29
C ASP A 376 3.46 -17.57 19.52
N THR A 377 2.49 -18.47 19.58
CA THR A 377 1.47 -18.51 20.65
C THR A 377 2.03 -18.92 22.00
N ARG A 378 3.22 -19.55 22.04
CA ARG A 378 3.88 -20.02 23.26
C ARG A 378 4.91 -19.02 23.77
N THR A 379 5.69 -18.40 22.90
CA THR A 379 6.77 -17.46 23.30
C THR A 379 6.37 -16.00 23.19
N GLY A 380 5.37 -15.66 22.38
CA GLY A 380 4.97 -14.29 22.05
C GLY A 380 5.94 -13.58 21.08
N GLU A 381 6.99 -14.27 20.62
CA GLU A 381 7.99 -13.71 19.70
C GLU A 381 7.49 -13.70 18.26
N TRP A 382 8.01 -12.76 17.46
CA TRP A 382 7.71 -12.68 16.04
C TRP A 382 8.46 -13.76 15.25
N VAL A 383 7.70 -14.63 14.60
CA VAL A 383 8.18 -15.60 13.62
C VAL A 383 7.93 -15.04 12.22
N LYS A 384 8.98 -14.92 11.43
CA LYS A 384 8.93 -14.43 10.03
C LYS A 384 9.41 -15.53 9.09
N LYS A 385 8.71 -15.76 7.99
CA LYS A 385 9.17 -16.60 6.89
C LYS A 385 8.82 -15.97 5.55
N VAL A 386 9.58 -16.31 4.52
CA VAL A 386 9.24 -16.00 3.13
C VAL A 386 8.23 -17.05 2.66
N LEU A 387 7.05 -16.62 2.21
CA LEU A 387 6.05 -17.51 1.60
C LEU A 387 6.24 -17.63 0.10
N PHE A 388 6.76 -16.58 -0.53
CA PHE A 388 6.88 -16.46 -1.97
C PHE A 388 8.09 -15.60 -2.33
N GLU A 389 8.82 -15.99 -3.38
CA GLU A 389 9.91 -15.22 -3.97
C GLU A 389 10.00 -15.57 -5.46
N ASP A 390 10.04 -14.56 -6.31
CA ASP A 390 10.16 -14.71 -7.76
C ASP A 390 11.20 -13.72 -8.28
N ASP A 391 11.89 -14.09 -9.34
CA ASP A 391 12.93 -13.26 -9.94
C ASP A 391 12.37 -12.09 -10.77
N GLY A 392 11.04 -11.97 -10.84
CA GLY A 392 10.33 -10.95 -11.59
C GLY A 392 9.86 -11.43 -12.97
N SER A 393 10.19 -12.67 -13.36
CA SER A 393 9.81 -13.22 -14.67
C SER A 393 8.34 -13.61 -14.75
N ARG A 394 7.69 -13.95 -13.62
CA ARG A 394 6.26 -14.29 -13.57
C ARG A 394 5.42 -13.16 -13.01
N ILE A 395 5.88 -12.57 -11.91
CA ILE A 395 5.26 -11.41 -11.28
C ILE A 395 6.35 -10.44 -10.89
N ARG A 396 6.23 -9.20 -11.37
CA ARG A 396 7.19 -8.14 -11.02
C ARG A 396 6.54 -7.15 -10.06
N SER A 397 7.37 -6.43 -9.33
CA SER A 397 6.95 -5.27 -8.54
C SER A 397 5.91 -5.60 -7.46
N ALA A 398 6.03 -6.74 -6.77
CA ALA A 398 4.98 -7.15 -5.83
C ALA A 398 4.68 -6.08 -4.77
N SER A 399 3.42 -5.64 -4.72
CA SER A 399 2.94 -4.53 -3.89
C SER A 399 1.67 -4.88 -3.11
N GLY A 400 0.85 -5.80 -3.61
CA GLY A 400 -0.32 -6.33 -2.90
C GLY A 400 -0.24 -7.85 -2.78
N ALA A 401 -0.62 -8.41 -1.63
CA ALA A 401 -0.77 -9.85 -1.48
C ALA A 401 -1.85 -10.21 -0.44
N VAL A 402 -2.64 -11.24 -0.73
CA VAL A 402 -3.69 -11.77 0.14
C VAL A 402 -3.55 -13.28 0.23
N LEU A 403 -3.70 -13.83 1.42
CA LEU A 403 -3.71 -15.28 1.67
C LEU A 403 -5.12 -15.74 2.03
N VAL A 404 -5.60 -16.80 1.38
CA VAL A 404 -6.88 -17.45 1.69
C VAL A 404 -6.62 -18.91 2.06
N ALA A 405 -7.13 -19.34 3.22
CA ALA A 405 -6.92 -20.70 3.72
C ALA A 405 -7.63 -21.75 2.85
N ILE A 406 -7.01 -22.92 2.70
CA ILE A 406 -7.64 -24.11 2.13
C ILE A 406 -8.10 -25.00 3.29
N ASP A 407 -9.29 -25.60 3.20
CA ASP A 407 -9.73 -26.58 4.20
C ASP A 407 -8.71 -27.72 4.28
N PRO A 408 -8.12 -28.00 5.46
CA PRO A 408 -7.14 -29.07 5.60
C PRO A 408 -7.66 -30.43 5.11
N LYS A 409 -8.97 -30.68 5.11
CA LYS A 409 -9.57 -31.91 4.57
C LYS A 409 -9.33 -32.07 3.06
N GLU A 410 -9.24 -30.97 2.32
CA GLU A 410 -8.95 -30.97 0.88
C GLU A 410 -7.46 -31.27 0.60
N GLU A 411 -6.58 -31.06 1.58
CA GLU A 411 -5.13 -31.19 1.46
C GLU A 411 -4.56 -32.33 2.34
N GLY A 412 -5.37 -33.35 2.65
CA GLY A 412 -4.92 -34.53 3.40
C GLY A 412 -4.45 -34.21 4.83
N GLY A 413 -5.04 -33.20 5.46
CA GLY A 413 -4.72 -32.69 6.79
C GLY A 413 -3.63 -31.62 6.83
N LYS A 414 -2.99 -31.30 5.69
CA LYS A 414 -1.96 -30.26 5.62
C LYS A 414 -2.57 -28.86 5.69
N ARG A 415 -1.85 -27.93 6.33
CA ARG A 415 -2.23 -26.52 6.42
C ARG A 415 -1.65 -25.78 5.22
N LYS A 416 -2.49 -25.46 4.24
CA LYS A 416 -2.12 -24.72 3.03
C LYS A 416 -3.06 -23.55 2.78
N GLY A 417 -2.63 -22.62 1.93
CA GLY A 417 -3.43 -21.51 1.46
C GLY A 417 -3.17 -21.16 0.00
N TRP A 418 -4.12 -20.46 -0.61
CA TRP A 418 -3.95 -19.77 -1.89
C TRP A 418 -3.43 -18.36 -1.62
N LEU A 419 -2.22 -18.07 -2.08
CA LEU A 419 -1.61 -16.75 -2.02
C LEU A 419 -1.82 -16.04 -3.36
N TYR A 420 -2.51 -14.91 -3.30
CA TYR A 420 -2.72 -13.98 -4.40
C TYR A 420 -1.65 -12.91 -4.32
N VAL A 421 -0.92 -12.67 -5.40
CA VAL A 421 0.17 -11.68 -5.47
C VAL A 421 -0.04 -10.80 -6.69
N THR A 422 0.09 -9.49 -6.50
CA THR A 422 0.02 -8.48 -7.55
C THR A 422 1.16 -7.47 -7.44
N GLY A 423 1.34 -6.62 -8.46
CA GLY A 423 2.34 -5.57 -8.45
C GLY A 423 1.95 -4.31 -9.24
N PHE A 424 2.53 -3.19 -8.85
CA PHE A 424 2.24 -1.86 -9.40
C PHE A 424 2.63 -1.65 -10.88
N VAL A 425 3.40 -2.56 -11.48
CA VAL A 425 3.64 -2.66 -12.94
C VAL A 425 3.55 -4.11 -13.46
N SER A 426 2.88 -4.99 -12.72
CA SER A 426 2.65 -6.38 -13.16
C SER A 426 1.56 -6.47 -14.23
N SER A 427 1.62 -7.49 -15.09
CA SER A 427 0.61 -7.68 -16.14
C SER A 427 -0.65 -8.41 -15.67
N HIS A 428 -0.61 -9.03 -14.49
CA HIS A 428 -1.72 -9.80 -13.92
C HIS A 428 -1.49 -10.07 -12.42
N VAL A 429 -2.55 -10.43 -11.72
CA VAL A 429 -2.50 -11.12 -10.42
C VAL A 429 -2.15 -12.59 -10.66
N ILE A 430 -1.20 -13.13 -9.89
CA ILE A 430 -0.93 -14.56 -9.84
C ILE A 430 -1.48 -15.18 -8.56
N VAL A 431 -1.80 -16.47 -8.63
CA VAL A 431 -2.25 -17.27 -7.50
C VAL A 431 -1.38 -18.53 -7.39
N VAL A 432 -0.81 -18.74 -6.22
CA VAL A 432 0.03 -19.91 -5.92
C VAL A 432 -0.44 -20.60 -4.65
N LYS A 433 -0.21 -21.91 -4.57
CA LYS A 433 -0.45 -22.66 -3.33
C LYS A 433 0.79 -22.60 -2.44
N VAL A 434 0.62 -22.29 -1.16
CA VAL A 434 1.71 -22.18 -0.18
C VAL A 434 1.44 -22.99 1.09
N ASP A 435 2.50 -23.44 1.74
CA ASP A 435 2.45 -24.12 3.04
C ASP A 435 2.47 -23.12 4.20
N LEU A 436 1.60 -23.33 5.20
CA LEU A 436 1.41 -22.43 6.35
C LEU A 436 2.14 -22.88 7.62
#